data_AF-A0AAW2RVI3-F1
#
_entry.id   AF-A0AAW2RVI3-F1
#
_cell.length_a   1.000
_cell.length_b   1.000
_cell.length_c   1.000
_cell.angle_alpha   90.00
_cell.angle_beta   90.00
_cell.angle_gamma   90.00
#
_symmetry.space_group_name_H-M   'P 1'
#
loop_
_entity.id
_entity.type
_entity.pdbx_description
1 polymer ?
#
loop_
_entity_poly.entity_id
_entity_poly.type
_entity_poly.pdbx_seq_one_letter_code
_entity_poly.pdbx_strand_id
1 'polypeptide(L)'
;MEAVDPDFIQAPEHRPKPDVTEAEGIPLIDLSPVNSPESDADTLARLVAEIGDACKNWGFFQVINHGVPPQVRERIELASKEFFALPKEEKKKVSRNEINLFGYSDLEITKSVRDWKEVFDCTIENPTVIYASDEPDDKELKELTNQWPEYPPELRQV
;
A
#
# COMPACT_ATOMS: atom_id res chain seq x y z
N MET A 1 -30.21 -14.26 5.25
CA MET A 1 -28.82 -13.99 4.84
C MET A 1 -28.78 -14.16 3.34
N GLU A 2 -28.42 -13.12 2.59
CA GLU A 2 -28.08 -13.28 1.17
C GLU A 2 -26.81 -14.12 1.07
N ALA A 3 -26.74 -14.97 0.04
CA ALA A 3 -25.55 -15.75 -0.23
C ALA A 3 -24.41 -14.83 -0.65
N VAL A 4 -23.18 -15.16 -0.23
CA VAL A 4 -21.97 -14.49 -0.70
C VAL A 4 -21.81 -14.73 -2.20
N ASP A 5 -21.49 -13.67 -2.94
CA ASP A 5 -21.18 -13.73 -4.37
C ASP A 5 -20.04 -14.74 -4.64
N PRO A 6 -20.25 -15.75 -5.52
CA PRO A 6 -19.25 -16.76 -5.84
C PRO A 6 -17.89 -16.21 -6.28
N ASP A 7 -17.84 -15.00 -6.85
CA ASP A 7 -16.58 -14.38 -7.31
C ASP A 7 -15.59 -14.13 -6.17
N PHE A 8 -16.06 -14.08 -4.92
CA PHE A 8 -15.23 -13.89 -3.72
C PHE A 8 -14.89 -15.20 -3.00
N ILE A 9 -15.39 -16.35 -3.48
CA ILE A 9 -15.24 -17.63 -2.79
C ILE A 9 -13.98 -18.33 -3.29
N GLN A 10 -12.97 -18.44 -2.43
CA GLN A 10 -11.79 -19.25 -2.73
C GLN A 10 -12.13 -20.75 -2.79
N ALA A 11 -11.47 -21.45 -3.71
CA ALA A 11 -11.49 -22.91 -3.80
C ALA A 11 -11.00 -23.52 -2.48
N PRO A 12 -11.59 -24.64 -2.00
CA PRO A 12 -11.25 -25.24 -0.70
C PRO A 12 -9.75 -25.44 -0.44
N GLU A 13 -8.99 -25.79 -1.47
CA GLU A 13 -7.54 -26.01 -1.46
C GLU A 13 -6.71 -24.73 -1.27
N HIS A 14 -7.28 -23.56 -1.56
CA HIS A 14 -6.61 -22.26 -1.44
C HIS A 14 -7.03 -21.49 -0.19
N ARG A 15 -8.07 -21.95 0.49
CA ARG A 15 -8.54 -21.30 1.72
C ARG A 15 -7.43 -21.34 2.77
N PRO A 16 -7.23 -20.23 3.51
CA PRO A 16 -6.32 -20.26 4.64
C PRO A 16 -6.77 -21.38 5.58
N LYS A 17 -5.81 -22.16 6.06
CA LYS A 17 -6.03 -23.06 7.19
C LYS A 17 -5.77 -22.20 8.41
N PRO A 18 -6.81 -21.71 9.11
CA PRO A 18 -6.60 -20.86 10.27
C PRO A 18 -5.98 -21.72 11.37
N ASP A 19 -4.66 -21.75 11.41
CA ASP A 19 -3.92 -22.03 12.61
C ASP A 19 -3.66 -20.67 13.26
N VAL A 20 -4.10 -20.49 14.50
CA VAL A 20 -3.85 -19.24 15.21
C VAL A 20 -2.41 -19.28 15.68
N THR A 21 -1.50 -18.87 14.78
CA THR A 21 -0.13 -18.59 15.16
C THR A 21 -0.08 -17.17 15.66
N GLU A 22 0.14 -16.97 16.96
CA GLU A 22 0.61 -15.65 17.42
C GLU A 22 1.96 -15.39 16.75
N ALA A 23 2.04 -14.31 15.97
CA ALA A 23 3.28 -13.91 15.33
C ALA A 23 4.20 -13.28 16.38
N GLU A 24 4.77 -14.11 17.24
CA GLU A 24 5.78 -13.73 18.21
C GLU A 24 7.11 -13.45 17.50
N GLY A 25 7.82 -12.39 17.92
CA GLY A 25 9.18 -12.14 17.46
C GLY A 25 9.33 -11.37 16.15
N ILE A 26 8.25 -10.80 15.58
CA ILE A 26 8.37 -9.87 14.44
C ILE A 26 9.37 -8.77 14.82
N PRO A 27 10.45 -8.54 14.03
CA PRO A 27 11.45 -7.54 14.36
C PRO A 27 10.83 -6.14 14.46
N LEU A 28 11.27 -5.38 15.46
CA LEU A 28 10.84 -4.02 15.72
C LEU A 28 12.05 -3.09 15.60
N ILE A 29 12.17 -2.39 14.47
CA ILE A 29 13.31 -1.54 14.15
C ILE A 29 13.10 -0.12 14.69
N ASP A 30 14.04 0.36 15.50
CA ASP A 30 14.05 1.74 16.01
C ASP A 30 14.91 2.65 15.12
N LEU A 31 14.28 3.61 14.44
CA LEU A 31 14.96 4.58 13.56
C LEU A 31 15.42 5.86 14.26
N SER A 32 15.32 5.96 15.59
CA SER A 32 15.86 7.10 16.34
C SER A 32 17.31 7.45 15.97
N PRO A 33 18.23 6.48 15.75
CA PRO A 33 19.61 6.80 15.36
C PRO A 33 19.71 7.54 14.03
N VAL A 34 18.80 7.31 13.08
CA VAL A 34 18.80 8.00 11.77
C VAL A 34 18.43 9.47 11.93
N ASN A 35 17.57 9.78 12.89
CA ASN A 35 17.06 11.12 13.15
C ASN A 35 17.93 11.92 14.13
N SER A 36 18.97 11.31 14.72
CA SER A 36 19.86 11.96 15.68
C SER A 36 21.17 12.40 15.01
N PRO A 37 21.53 13.69 15.06
CA PRO A 37 22.80 14.19 14.54
C PRO A 37 24.01 13.71 15.36
N GLU A 38 23.79 13.13 16.54
CA GLU A 38 24.84 12.64 17.45
C GLU A 38 25.16 11.15 17.24
N SER A 39 24.44 10.45 16.37
CA SER A 39 24.67 9.03 16.11
C SER A 39 26.03 8.79 15.47
N ASP A 40 26.84 7.96 16.12
CA ASP A 40 28.12 7.52 15.56
C ASP A 40 27.94 6.47 14.45
N ALA A 41 29.01 6.27 13.67
CA ALA A 41 29.03 5.33 12.55
C ALA A 41 28.75 3.88 13.01
N ASP A 42 29.21 3.50 14.20
CA ASP A 42 29.01 2.15 14.75
C ASP A 42 27.53 1.89 15.10
N THR A 43 26.82 2.89 15.60
CA THR A 43 25.38 2.81 15.88
C THR A 43 24.58 2.66 14.59
N LEU A 44 24.90 3.45 13.57
CA LEU A 44 24.27 3.31 12.26
C LEU A 44 24.59 1.95 11.61
N ALA A 45 25.82 1.46 11.75
CA ALA A 45 26.19 0.13 11.24
C ALA A 45 25.41 -1.00 11.92
N ARG A 46 25.18 -0.91 13.24
CA ARG A 46 24.33 -1.87 13.97
C ARG A 46 22.89 -1.85 13.49
N LEU A 47 22.31 -0.66 13.30
CA LEU A 47 20.94 -0.51 12.77
C LEU A 47 20.81 -1.11 11.37
N VAL A 48 21.78 -0.87 10.48
CA VAL A 48 21.80 -1.46 9.14
C VAL A 48 21.90 -2.99 9.21
N ALA A 49 22.71 -3.54 10.12
CA ALA A 49 22.81 -4.98 10.32
C ALA A 49 21.49 -5.58 10.82
N GLU A 50 20.79 -4.90 11.73
CA GLU A 50 19.49 -5.32 12.25
C GLU A 50 18.41 -5.34 11.14
N ILE A 51 18.33 -4.28 10.34
CA ILE A 51 17.44 -4.23 9.17
C ILE A 51 17.78 -5.36 8.19
N GLY A 52 19.07 -5.58 7.92
CA GLY A 52 19.54 -6.66 7.06
C GLY A 52 19.13 -8.05 7.56
N ASP A 53 19.23 -8.28 8.87
CA ASP A 53 18.82 -9.54 9.50
C ASP A 53 17.31 -9.75 9.42
N ALA A 54 16.52 -8.70 9.70
CA ALA A 54 15.07 -8.73 9.55
C ALA A 54 14.64 -9.02 8.11
N CYS A 55 15.23 -8.35 7.11
CA CYS A 55 14.99 -8.63 5.69
C CYS A 55 15.32 -10.09 5.33
N LYS A 56 16.44 -10.62 5.82
CA LYS A 56 16.92 -11.96 5.48
C LYS A 56 16.08 -13.06 6.13
N ASN A 57 15.73 -12.91 7.39
CA ASN A 57 15.13 -13.98 8.19
C ASN A 57 13.60 -13.90 8.23
N TRP A 58 13.02 -12.69 8.11
CA TRP A 58 11.58 -12.45 8.19
C TRP A 58 10.97 -11.98 6.87
N GLY A 59 11.70 -11.17 6.10
CA GLY A 59 11.17 -10.52 4.88
C GLY A 59 10.22 -9.34 5.18
N PHE A 60 9.95 -9.05 6.45
CA PHE A 60 9.20 -7.88 6.91
C PHE A 60 9.59 -7.54 8.37
N PHE A 61 9.30 -6.32 8.78
CA PHE A 61 9.51 -5.83 10.15
C PHE A 61 8.62 -4.62 10.43
N GLN A 62 8.43 -4.32 11.72
CA GLN A 62 7.79 -3.09 12.16
C GLN A 62 8.84 -2.00 12.38
N VAL A 63 8.43 -0.74 12.28
CA VAL A 63 9.32 0.41 12.45
C VAL A 63 8.73 1.36 13.49
N ILE A 64 9.55 1.84 14.41
CA ILE A 64 9.22 2.89 15.39
C ILE A 64 10.20 4.06 15.29
N ASN A 65 9.80 5.21 15.83
CA ASN A 65 10.61 6.43 15.82
C ASN A 65 11.10 6.84 14.42
N HIS A 66 10.30 6.55 13.39
CA HIS A 66 10.57 6.85 11.98
C HIS A 66 10.50 8.36 11.64
N GLY A 67 10.15 9.22 12.59
CA GLY A 67 10.13 10.69 12.41
C GLY A 67 8.92 11.24 11.66
N VAL A 68 7.98 10.38 11.22
CA VAL A 68 6.72 10.85 10.61
C VAL A 68 5.81 11.39 11.73
N PRO A 69 5.37 12.66 11.66
CA PRO A 69 4.51 13.24 12.70
C PRO A 69 3.17 12.48 12.81
N PRO A 70 2.69 12.20 14.04
CA PRO A 70 1.41 11.49 14.25
C PRO A 70 0.23 12.13 13.51
N GLN A 71 0.23 13.46 13.39
CA GLN A 71 -0.83 14.22 12.72
C GLN A 71 -0.91 13.92 11.23
N VAL A 72 0.20 13.55 10.56
CA VAL A 72 0.18 13.15 9.14
C VAL A 72 -0.59 11.84 9.00
N ARG A 73 -0.24 10.85 9.84
CA ARG A 73 -0.93 9.54 9.89
C ARG A 73 -2.43 9.70 10.16
N GLU A 74 -2.79 10.52 11.16
CA GLU A 74 -4.19 10.75 11.52
C GLU A 74 -5.00 11.38 10.37
N ARG A 75 -4.41 12.35 9.65
CA ARG A 75 -5.09 12.99 8.53
C ARG A 75 -5.30 12.03 7.35
N ILE A 76 -4.30 11.21 7.00
CA ILE A 76 -4.46 10.27 5.87
C ILE A 76 -5.46 9.17 6.21
N GLU A 77 -5.49 8.70 7.46
CA GLU A 77 -6.49 7.74 7.92
C GLU A 77 -7.90 8.33 7.86
N LEU A 78 -8.08 9.59 8.25
CA LEU A 78 -9.36 10.29 8.21
C LEU A 78 -9.84 10.48 6.75
N ALA A 79 -9.00 11.06 5.90
CA ALA A 79 -9.31 11.28 4.49
C ALA A 79 -9.64 9.96 3.77
N SER A 80 -8.90 8.90 4.06
CA SER A 80 -9.16 7.56 3.52
C SER A 80 -10.54 7.04 3.94
N LYS A 81 -10.87 7.14 5.24
CA LYS A 81 -12.19 6.72 5.77
C LYS A 81 -13.33 7.52 5.14
N GLU A 82 -13.18 8.84 5.01
CA GLU A 82 -14.17 9.71 4.39
C GLU A 82 -14.40 9.36 2.93
N PHE A 83 -13.32 9.12 2.16
CA PHE A 83 -13.43 8.69 0.77
C PHE A 83 -14.17 7.35 0.63
N PHE A 84 -13.75 6.32 1.37
CA PHE A 84 -14.35 4.99 1.24
C PHE A 84 -15.79 4.89 1.78
N ALA A 85 -16.18 5.82 2.65
CA ALA A 85 -17.57 5.97 3.11
C ALA A 85 -18.53 6.56 2.04
N LEU A 86 -18.00 7.12 0.95
CA LEU A 86 -18.82 7.65 -0.14
C LEU A 86 -19.60 6.54 -0.86
N PRO A 87 -20.75 6.89 -1.49
CA PRO A 87 -21.45 5.98 -2.38
C PRO A 87 -20.52 5.46 -3.49
N LYS A 88 -20.68 4.19 -3.86
CA LYS A 88 -19.86 3.54 -4.90
C LYS A 88 -19.80 4.33 -6.22
N GLU A 89 -20.89 4.98 -6.61
CA GLU A 89 -20.93 5.79 -7.84
C GLU A 89 -20.08 7.07 -7.75
N GLU A 90 -19.89 7.64 -6.56
CA GLU A 90 -18.96 8.75 -6.35
C GLU A 90 -17.51 8.28 -6.43
N LYS A 91 -17.18 7.16 -5.77
CA LYS A 91 -15.85 6.55 -5.83
C LYS A 91 -15.46 6.15 -7.26
N LYS A 92 -16.43 5.67 -8.05
CA LYS A 92 -16.23 5.28 -9.45
C LYS A 92 -15.85 6.43 -10.39
N LYS A 93 -16.13 7.69 -10.04
CA LYS A 93 -15.75 8.85 -10.87
C LYS A 93 -14.23 8.95 -11.08
N VAL A 94 -13.47 8.37 -10.15
CA VAL A 94 -12.01 8.33 -10.18
C VAL A 94 -11.48 6.90 -10.36
N SER A 95 -12.23 6.04 -11.07
CA SER A 95 -11.79 4.67 -11.31
C SER A 95 -10.53 4.63 -12.17
N ARG A 96 -9.60 3.76 -11.80
CA ARG A 96 -8.51 3.37 -12.70
C ARG A 96 -9.05 2.57 -13.88
N ASN A 97 -8.29 2.47 -14.97
CA ASN A 97 -8.62 1.72 -16.18
C ASN A 97 -7.35 1.17 -16.87
N GLU A 98 -7.50 0.49 -18.01
CA GLU A 98 -6.38 -0.10 -18.76
C GLU A 98 -5.33 0.92 -19.21
N ILE A 99 -5.74 2.18 -19.36
CA ILE A 99 -4.86 3.28 -19.73
C ILE A 99 -4.25 3.91 -18.48
N ASN A 100 -5.02 4.19 -17.44
CA ASN A 100 -4.55 4.85 -16.24
C ASN A 100 -4.66 3.95 -15.02
N LEU A 101 -3.53 3.52 -14.48
CA LEU A 101 -3.44 2.55 -13.40
C LEU A 101 -3.73 3.15 -12.00
N PHE A 102 -3.82 4.47 -11.88
CA PHE A 102 -4.07 5.16 -10.61
C PHE A 102 -5.53 5.58 -10.47
N GLY A 103 -6.06 5.44 -9.25
CA GLY A 103 -7.46 5.71 -8.91
C GLY A 103 -8.12 4.55 -8.17
N TYR A 104 -9.44 4.63 -8.06
CA TYR A 104 -10.28 3.67 -7.35
C TYR A 104 -10.44 2.34 -8.11
N SER A 105 -10.52 1.22 -7.37
CA SER A 105 -10.95 -0.08 -7.89
C SER A 105 -11.57 -0.96 -6.80
N ASP A 106 -12.58 -1.74 -7.15
CA ASP A 106 -13.15 -2.82 -6.34
C ASP A 106 -13.14 -4.16 -7.09
N LEU A 107 -12.24 -4.27 -8.07
CA LEU A 107 -12.15 -5.40 -8.99
C LEU A 107 -10.81 -6.13 -8.87
N GLU A 108 -10.10 -5.98 -7.75
CA GLU A 108 -8.83 -6.64 -7.51
C GLU A 108 -8.99 -8.16 -7.49
N ILE A 109 -8.07 -8.86 -8.15
CA ILE A 109 -8.10 -10.32 -8.29
C ILE A 109 -6.75 -10.87 -7.83
N THR A 110 -6.78 -11.73 -6.81
CA THR A 110 -5.61 -12.48 -6.36
C THR A 110 -5.87 -13.97 -6.54
N LYS A 111 -4.96 -14.68 -7.20
CA LYS A 111 -5.11 -16.13 -7.50
C LYS A 111 -6.45 -16.46 -8.18
N SER A 112 -6.85 -15.63 -9.16
CA SER A 112 -8.09 -15.78 -9.94
C SER A 112 -9.39 -15.68 -9.14
N VAL A 113 -9.36 -15.15 -7.91
CA VAL A 113 -10.55 -14.87 -7.08
C VAL A 113 -10.61 -13.38 -6.78
N ARG A 114 -11.81 -12.79 -6.78
CA ARG A 114 -11.98 -11.38 -6.41
C ARG A 114 -11.67 -11.19 -4.93
N ASP A 115 -10.85 -10.20 -4.63
CA ASP A 115 -10.52 -9.86 -3.27
C ASP A 115 -11.68 -9.13 -2.60
N TRP A 116 -11.95 -9.46 -1.33
CA TRP A 116 -12.94 -8.75 -0.53
C TRP A 116 -12.37 -7.42 -0.04
N LYS A 117 -12.13 -6.51 -0.97
CA LYS A 117 -11.57 -5.18 -0.70
C LYS A 117 -11.92 -4.21 -1.82
N GLU A 118 -11.81 -2.94 -1.47
CA GLU A 118 -11.70 -1.83 -2.41
C GLU A 118 -10.34 -1.15 -2.18
N VAL A 119 -9.82 -0.51 -3.23
CA VAL A 119 -8.49 0.12 -3.24
C VAL A 119 -8.54 1.48 -3.92
N PHE A 120 -7.58 2.33 -3.58
CA PHE A 120 -7.29 3.56 -4.29
C PHE A 120 -5.77 3.64 -4.46
N ASP A 121 -5.30 3.60 -5.71
CA ASP A 121 -3.86 3.59 -6.02
C ASP A 121 -3.42 4.98 -6.48
N CYS A 122 -2.27 5.43 -5.98
CA CYS A 122 -1.67 6.70 -6.39
C CYS A 122 -0.14 6.64 -6.31
N THR A 123 0.50 7.59 -6.99
CA THR A 123 1.95 7.81 -7.00
C THR A 123 2.28 9.21 -6.46
N ILE A 124 3.51 9.41 -5.98
CA ILE A 124 4.00 10.71 -5.51
C ILE A 124 4.35 11.61 -6.71
N GLU A 125 5.06 11.06 -7.69
CA GLU A 125 5.43 11.79 -8.91
C GLU A 125 4.22 11.86 -9.84
N ASN A 126 3.70 13.05 -10.11
CA ASN A 126 2.47 13.20 -10.89
C ASN A 126 2.60 14.34 -11.91
N PRO A 127 2.68 14.03 -13.22
CA PRO A 127 2.55 12.70 -13.80
C PRO A 127 3.76 11.79 -13.53
N THR A 128 3.53 10.47 -13.45
CA THR A 128 4.60 9.45 -13.46
C THR A 128 4.80 8.98 -14.91
N VAL A 129 6.05 8.85 -15.34
CA VAL A 129 6.40 8.30 -16.66
C VAL A 129 6.98 6.90 -16.48
N ILE A 130 6.35 5.90 -17.11
CA ILE A 130 6.82 4.51 -17.12
C ILE A 130 7.04 4.02 -18.55
N TYR A 131 7.77 2.91 -18.70
CA TYR A 131 7.75 2.14 -19.94
C TYR A 131 6.36 1.55 -20.16
N ALA A 132 5.89 1.59 -21.41
CA ALA A 132 4.58 1.06 -21.78
C ALA A 132 4.52 -0.48 -21.68
N SER A 133 5.67 -1.14 -21.73
CA SER A 133 5.84 -2.59 -21.72
C SER A 133 7.08 -3.00 -20.91
N ASP A 134 7.12 -4.24 -20.43
CA ASP A 134 8.30 -4.89 -19.84
C ASP A 134 9.23 -5.52 -20.90
N GLU A 135 8.83 -5.47 -22.18
CA GLU A 135 9.62 -5.93 -23.31
C GLU A 135 10.91 -5.10 -23.49
N PRO A 136 12.12 -5.71 -23.47
CA PRO A 136 13.39 -4.97 -23.46
C PRO A 136 13.64 -4.02 -24.63
N ASP A 137 13.05 -4.31 -25.79
CA ASP A 137 13.21 -3.53 -27.02
C ASP A 137 12.12 -2.46 -27.20
N ASP A 138 11.05 -2.52 -26.39
CA ASP A 138 10.00 -1.52 -26.38
C ASP A 138 10.41 -0.34 -25.48
N LYS A 139 10.60 0.81 -26.12
CA LYS A 139 11.00 2.07 -25.45
C LYS A 139 9.86 3.07 -25.41
N GLU A 140 8.65 2.67 -25.76
CA GLU A 140 7.49 3.53 -25.64
C GLU A 140 7.31 3.93 -24.18
N LEU A 141 7.11 5.23 -23.95
CA LEU A 141 6.87 5.79 -22.64
C LEU A 141 5.41 6.18 -22.52
N LYS A 142 4.85 5.92 -21.34
CA LYS A 142 3.47 6.26 -21.01
C LYS A 142 3.43 7.16 -19.80
N GLU A 143 2.61 8.19 -19.90
CA GLU A 143 2.32 9.12 -18.82
C GLU A 143 1.09 8.63 -18.05
N LEU A 144 1.23 8.51 -16.73
CA LEU A 144 0.16 8.13 -15.81
C LEU A 144 -0.10 9.26 -14.83
N THR A 145 -1.38 9.55 -14.57
CA THR A 145 -1.80 10.69 -13.75
C THR A 145 -2.75 10.26 -12.66
N ASN A 146 -2.48 10.61 -11.40
CA ASN A 146 -3.38 10.33 -10.29
C ASN A 146 -4.81 10.85 -10.56
N GLN A 147 -5.81 10.00 -10.40
CA GLN A 147 -7.22 10.36 -10.48
C GLN A 147 -7.73 10.77 -9.08
N TRP A 148 -7.49 12.02 -8.69
CA TRP A 148 -7.91 12.51 -7.37
C TRP A 148 -9.40 12.82 -7.32
N PRO A 149 -10.11 12.43 -6.24
CA PRO A 149 -11.51 12.80 -6.07
C PRO A 149 -11.65 14.28 -5.72
N GLU A 150 -12.82 14.87 -6.03
CA GLU A 150 -13.15 16.22 -5.57
C GLU A 150 -13.37 16.28 -4.05
N TYR A 151 -13.85 15.18 -3.46
CA TYR A 151 -14.05 15.04 -2.02
C TYR A 151 -13.65 13.62 -1.54
N PRO A 152 -12.96 13.49 -0.39
CA PRO A 152 -12.37 14.57 0.40
C PRO A 152 -11.10 15.12 -0.29
N PRO A 153 -10.92 16.45 -0.40
CA PRO A 153 -9.73 17.04 -1.02
C PRO A 153 -8.44 16.70 -0.26
N GLU A 154 -8.55 16.41 1.04
CA GLU A 154 -7.46 15.99 1.92
C GLU A 154 -6.78 14.71 1.43
N LEU A 155 -7.48 13.84 0.68
CA LEU A 155 -6.87 12.61 0.13
C LEU A 155 -5.65 12.91 -0.76
N ARG A 156 -5.62 14.10 -1.39
CA ARG A 156 -4.48 14.58 -2.18
C ARG A 156 -3.47 15.40 -1.37
N GLN A 157 -3.90 16.03 -0.28
CA GLN A 157 -3.12 17.09 0.40
C GLN A 157 -2.25 16.58 1.55
N VAL A 158 -2.53 15.38 2.07
CA VAL A 158 -1.82 14.83 3.23
C VAL A 158 -0.43 14.30 2.87
#